data_AF-A0A1I7T6V6-F1
#
_entry.id   AF-A0A1I7T6V6-F1
#
_cell.length_a   1.000
_cell.length_b   1.000
_cell.length_c   1.000
_cell.angle_alpha   90.00
_cell.angle_beta   90.00
_cell.angle_gamma   90.00
#
_symmetry.space_group_name_H-M   'P 1'
#
loop_
_entity.id
_entity.type
_entity.pdbx_description
1 polymer ?
#
loop_
_entity_poly.entity_id
_entity_poly.type
_entity_poly.pdbx_seq_one_letter_code
_entity_poly.pdbx_strand_id
1 'polypeptide(L)'
;MDDPWQMHAENSPNCEYVLLGKPDEDVNALPFRTVVNLALRCATFSKYDNILEDIRILEESERENALYRDPYSRSLIEFRNATKFLTYEHRLESFESAKIDQKKVLKATSKKLAASGFYFTSKTFATCPFCLLSIDFQEIDDEWKEHQKNVECDFVKLDKKEESEWTPEEAMMLASRMWVMHKYASGLKLVAEFEKKEKEYYEFGERVNRMMAKPKCSTRRCSI
;
A
#
# COMPACT_ATOMS: atom_id res chain seq x y z
N MET A 1 -31.26 28.13 2.69
CA MET A 1 -31.24 26.73 2.22
C MET A 1 -29.90 26.21 2.65
N ASP A 2 -29.90 25.15 3.46
CA ASP A 2 -28.65 24.53 3.90
C ASP A 2 -27.97 23.88 2.69
N ASP A 3 -26.67 24.10 2.56
CA ASP A 3 -25.87 23.54 1.48
C ASP A 3 -26.00 22.01 1.50
N PRO A 4 -26.45 21.34 0.41
CA PRO A 4 -26.57 19.89 0.36
C PRO A 4 -25.29 19.16 0.76
N TRP A 5 -24.12 19.76 0.52
CA TRP A 5 -22.84 19.21 0.95
C TRP A 5 -22.67 19.30 2.48
N GLN A 6 -23.01 20.44 3.11
CA GLN A 6 -22.96 20.58 4.57
C GLN A 6 -23.91 19.60 5.25
N MET A 7 -25.14 19.48 4.74
CA MET A 7 -26.12 18.53 5.28
C MET A 7 -25.64 17.08 5.16
N HIS A 8 -24.96 16.72 4.06
CA HIS A 8 -24.35 15.40 3.93
C HIS A 8 -23.19 15.22 4.92
N ALA A 9 -22.33 16.23 5.07
CA ALA A 9 -21.17 16.19 5.95
C ALA A 9 -21.55 16.03 7.43
N GLU A 10 -22.62 16.68 7.87
CA GLU A 10 -23.13 16.58 9.23
C GLU A 10 -23.78 15.22 9.53
N ASN A 11 -24.54 14.68 8.57
CA ASN A 11 -25.25 13.41 8.75
C ASN A 11 -24.37 12.17 8.53
N SER A 12 -23.34 12.31 7.69
CA SER A 12 -22.44 11.22 7.32
C SER A 12 -20.99 11.73 7.29
N PRO A 13 -20.41 12.10 8.44
CA PRO A 13 -19.05 12.67 8.50
C PRO A 13 -17.97 11.72 8.01
N ASN A 14 -18.26 10.41 8.03
CA ASN A 14 -17.36 9.36 7.53
C ASN A 14 -17.68 8.95 6.08
N CYS A 15 -18.64 9.59 5.42
CA CYS A 15 -18.93 9.33 4.01
C CYS A 15 -17.71 9.69 3.17
N GLU A 16 -17.34 8.81 2.24
CA GLU A 16 -16.18 8.99 1.40
C GLU A 16 -16.24 10.31 0.62
N TYR A 17 -17.40 10.65 0.07
CA TYR A 17 -17.65 11.91 -0.64
C TYR A 17 -17.44 13.15 0.25
N VAL A 18 -17.75 13.05 1.55
CA VAL A 18 -17.53 14.13 2.53
C VAL A 18 -16.05 14.23 2.88
N LEU A 19 -15.38 13.09 3.09
CA LEU A 19 -13.94 13.01 3.39
C LEU A 19 -13.08 13.54 2.22
N LEU A 20 -13.59 13.50 0.98
CA LEU A 20 -12.90 14.11 -0.17
C LEU A 20 -12.87 15.64 -0.12
N GLY A 21 -13.64 16.27 0.78
CA GLY A 21 -13.80 17.71 0.89
C GLY A 21 -14.89 18.25 -0.05
N LYS A 22 -15.35 19.47 0.23
CA LYS A 22 -16.26 20.17 -0.66
C LYS A 22 -15.52 20.42 -1.98
N PRO A 23 -16.02 19.95 -3.14
CA PRO A 23 -15.45 20.33 -4.42
C PRO A 23 -15.44 21.86 -4.50
N ASP A 24 -14.28 22.46 -4.73
CA ASP A 24 -14.21 23.91 -4.96
C ASP A 24 -15.06 24.22 -6.19
N GLU A 25 -15.96 25.20 -6.08
CA GLU A 25 -16.82 25.64 -7.19
C GLU A 25 -15.98 26.08 -8.41
N ASP A 26 -14.71 26.46 -8.18
CA ASP A 26 -13.75 26.91 -9.19
C ASP A 26 -12.70 25.86 -9.61
N VAL A 27 -12.64 24.70 -8.94
CA VAL A 27 -11.66 23.64 -9.27
C VAL A 27 -12.39 22.30 -9.35
N ASN A 28 -12.88 21.97 -10.55
CA ASN A 28 -13.45 20.67 -10.92
C ASN A 28 -12.44 19.49 -10.87
N ALA A 29 -11.34 19.62 -10.12
CA ALA A 29 -10.27 18.63 -10.05
C ALA A 29 -10.04 18.17 -8.61
N LEU A 30 -10.27 16.89 -8.35
CA LEU A 30 -9.89 16.24 -7.10
C LEU A 30 -8.36 16.20 -6.99
N PRO A 31 -7.78 16.34 -5.78
CA PRO A 31 -6.37 16.12 -5.56
C PRO A 31 -5.95 14.72 -6.04
N PHE A 32 -4.77 14.58 -6.64
CA PHE A 32 -4.30 13.28 -7.15
C PHE A 32 -4.31 12.19 -6.08
N ARG A 33 -3.93 12.54 -4.83
CA ARG A 33 -3.99 11.63 -3.67
C ARG A 33 -5.40 11.08 -3.44
N THR A 34 -6.41 11.93 -3.59
CA THR A 34 -7.82 11.55 -3.44
C THR A 34 -8.23 10.57 -4.53
N VAL A 35 -7.89 10.85 -5.79
CA VAL A 35 -8.18 9.96 -6.92
C VAL A 35 -7.55 8.58 -6.74
N VAL A 36 -6.28 8.55 -6.30
CA VAL A 36 -5.57 7.29 -6.02
C VAL A 36 -6.24 6.50 -4.89
N ASN A 37 -6.58 7.16 -3.79
CA ASN A 37 -7.24 6.50 -2.65
C ASN A 37 -8.59 5.88 -3.04
N LEU A 38 -9.41 6.62 -3.80
CA LEU A 38 -10.69 6.14 -4.32
C LEU A 38 -10.48 4.93 -5.24
N ALA A 39 -9.51 5.00 -6.16
CA ALA A 39 -9.19 3.89 -7.05
C ALA A 39 -8.77 2.63 -6.28
N LEU A 40 -7.94 2.78 -5.23
CA LEU A 40 -7.51 1.66 -4.39
C LEU A 40 -8.69 1.04 -3.62
N ARG A 41 -9.65 1.85 -3.16
CA ARG A 41 -10.86 1.34 -2.49
C ARG A 41 -11.79 0.63 -3.47
N CYS A 42 -12.06 1.20 -4.65
CA CYS A 42 -12.83 0.54 -5.70
C CYS A 42 -12.21 -0.81 -6.10
N ALA A 43 -10.88 -0.86 -6.25
CA ALA A 43 -10.16 -2.10 -6.51
C ALA A 43 -10.28 -3.11 -5.36
N THR A 44 -10.36 -2.63 -4.11
CA THR A 44 -10.54 -3.47 -2.93
C THR A 44 -11.91 -4.16 -2.95
N PHE A 45 -12.98 -3.39 -3.17
CA PHE A 45 -14.34 -3.94 -3.30
C PHE A 45 -14.44 -4.94 -4.46
N SER A 46 -13.92 -4.58 -5.64
CA SER A 46 -13.91 -5.49 -6.78
C SER A 46 -13.14 -6.79 -6.46
N LYS A 47 -12.03 -6.71 -5.71
CA LYS A 47 -11.30 -7.93 -5.32
C LYS A 47 -12.09 -8.77 -4.33
N TYR A 48 -12.78 -8.15 -3.38
CA TYR A 48 -13.67 -8.84 -2.44
C TYR A 48 -14.76 -9.62 -3.18
N ASP A 49 -15.49 -8.97 -4.09
CA ASP A 49 -16.56 -9.61 -4.87
C ASP A 49 -16.05 -10.79 -5.70
N ASN A 50 -14.90 -10.63 -6.36
CA ASN A 50 -14.27 -11.71 -7.13
C ASN A 50 -13.90 -12.91 -6.25
N ILE A 51 -13.42 -12.67 -5.01
CA ILE A 51 -13.07 -13.76 -4.10
C ILE A 51 -14.31 -14.50 -3.60
N LEU A 52 -15.41 -13.79 -3.31
CA LEU A 52 -16.66 -14.43 -2.96
C LEU A 52 -17.20 -15.30 -4.10
N GLU A 53 -17.08 -14.83 -5.33
CA GLU A 53 -17.48 -15.61 -6.50
C GLU A 53 -16.59 -16.85 -6.69
N ASP A 54 -15.27 -16.72 -6.54
CA ASP A 54 -14.33 -17.85 -6.58
C ASP A 54 -14.70 -18.92 -5.53
N ILE A 55 -15.06 -18.50 -4.31
CA ILE A 55 -15.48 -19.40 -3.22
C ILE A 55 -16.80 -20.09 -3.59
N ARG A 56 -17.80 -19.32 -4.03
CA ARG A 56 -19.11 -19.84 -4.43
C ARG A 56 -19.00 -20.91 -5.50
N ILE A 57 -18.20 -20.65 -6.53
CA ILE A 57 -17.96 -21.62 -7.61
C ILE A 57 -17.32 -22.90 -7.07
N LEU A 58 -16.35 -22.79 -6.17
CA LEU A 58 -15.69 -23.96 -5.57
C LEU A 58 -16.61 -24.78 -4.65
N GLU A 59 -17.54 -24.13 -3.97
CA GLU A 59 -18.55 -24.77 -3.13
C GLU A 59 -19.63 -25.48 -3.96
N GLU A 60 -20.09 -24.86 -5.05
CA GLU A 60 -21.11 -25.41 -5.95
C GLU A 60 -20.55 -26.52 -6.87
N SER A 61 -19.24 -26.51 -7.15
CA SER A 61 -18.59 -27.49 -8.03
C SER A 61 -18.41 -28.87 -7.39
N GLU A 62 -18.77 -29.92 -8.13
CA GLU A 62 -18.44 -31.30 -7.74
C GLU A 62 -16.93 -31.50 -7.65
N ARG A 63 -16.46 -32.25 -6.64
CA ARG A 63 -15.02 -32.47 -6.39
C ARG A 63 -14.30 -33.13 -7.56
N GLU A 64 -15.02 -33.91 -8.36
CA GLU A 64 -14.48 -34.69 -9.47
C GLU A 64 -14.18 -33.82 -10.71
N ASN A 65 -14.75 -32.62 -10.80
CA ASN A 65 -14.50 -31.70 -11.91
C ASN A 65 -13.24 -30.84 -11.69
N ALA A 66 -12.11 -31.51 -11.47
CA ALA A 66 -10.84 -30.88 -11.10
C ALA A 66 -10.38 -29.81 -12.12
N LEU A 67 -10.60 -30.05 -13.42
CA LEU A 67 -10.24 -29.11 -14.49
C LEU A 67 -10.99 -27.78 -14.40
N TYR A 68 -12.26 -27.82 -13.98
CA TYR A 68 -13.06 -26.61 -13.78
C TYR A 68 -12.66 -25.86 -12.50
N ARG A 69 -12.28 -26.59 -11.45
CA ARG A 69 -11.91 -26.04 -10.13
C ARG A 69 -10.51 -25.43 -10.06
N ASP A 70 -9.58 -25.88 -10.90
CA ASP A 70 -8.17 -25.46 -10.88
C ASP A 70 -7.96 -23.93 -10.91
N PRO A 71 -8.56 -23.15 -11.84
CA PRO A 71 -8.31 -21.71 -11.92
C PRO A 71 -8.73 -20.96 -10.64
N TYR A 72 -9.88 -21.30 -10.06
CA TYR A 72 -10.38 -20.70 -8.83
C TYR A 72 -9.54 -21.09 -7.61
N SER A 73 -9.12 -22.36 -7.55
CA SER A 73 -8.23 -22.85 -6.50
C SER A 73 -6.88 -22.10 -6.54
N ARG A 74 -6.34 -21.90 -7.74
CA ARG A 74 -5.11 -21.12 -7.95
C ARG A 74 -5.28 -19.66 -7.53
N SER A 75 -6.38 -19.03 -7.93
CA SER A 75 -6.72 -17.65 -7.53
C SER A 75 -6.73 -17.50 -6.00
N LEU A 76 -7.39 -18.40 -5.28
CA LEU A 76 -7.45 -18.37 -3.82
C LEU A 76 -6.09 -18.65 -3.16
N ILE A 77 -5.27 -19.54 -3.73
CA ILE A 77 -3.91 -19.79 -3.23
C ILE A 77 -3.03 -18.55 -3.40
N GLU A 78 -3.10 -17.90 -4.56
CA GLU A 78 -2.38 -16.65 -4.81
C GLU A 78 -2.84 -15.54 -3.87
N PHE A 79 -4.16 -15.43 -3.65
CA PHE A 79 -4.75 -14.51 -2.69
C PHE A 79 -4.20 -14.75 -1.29
N ARG A 80 -4.31 -15.98 -0.78
CA ARG A 80 -3.79 -16.37 0.54
C ARG A 80 -2.31 -16.00 0.72
N ASN A 81 -1.49 -16.26 -0.30
CA ASN A 81 -0.06 -15.98 -0.23
C ASN A 81 0.22 -14.47 -0.19
N ALA A 82 -0.53 -13.67 -0.96
CA ALA A 82 -0.42 -12.21 -0.97
C ALA A 82 -0.95 -11.55 0.32
N THR A 83 -1.86 -12.22 1.03
CA THR A 83 -2.48 -11.72 2.27
C THR A 83 -1.92 -12.40 3.52
N LYS A 84 -0.69 -12.94 3.47
CA LYS A 84 -0.06 -13.64 4.60
C LYS A 84 -0.10 -12.85 5.91
N PHE A 85 0.16 -11.53 5.85
CA PHE A 85 0.23 -10.65 7.02
C PHE A 85 -1.15 -10.19 7.56
N LEU A 86 -2.23 -10.85 7.16
CA LEU A 86 -3.57 -10.58 7.66
C LEU A 86 -3.64 -10.87 9.16
N THR A 87 -2.96 -11.93 9.61
CA THR A 87 -2.97 -12.35 11.01
C THR A 87 -1.78 -11.77 11.79
N TYR A 88 -2.03 -11.53 13.08
CA TYR A 88 -1.07 -11.00 14.03
C TYR A 88 0.14 -11.92 14.15
N GLU A 89 -0.10 -13.23 14.17
CA GLU A 89 0.94 -14.25 14.27
C GLU A 89 1.95 -14.11 13.13
N HIS A 90 1.50 -14.06 11.88
CA HIS A 90 2.41 -13.89 10.74
C HIS A 90 3.11 -12.53 10.73
N ARG A 91 2.45 -11.46 11.23
CA ARG A 91 3.10 -10.15 11.42
C ARG A 91 4.21 -10.26 12.47
N LEU A 92 3.97 -10.93 13.59
CA LEU A 92 4.95 -11.13 14.66
C LEU A 92 6.14 -11.97 14.20
N GLU A 93 5.88 -13.09 13.53
CA GLU A 93 6.90 -13.99 12.97
C GLU A 93 7.90 -13.24 12.07
N SER A 94 7.43 -12.22 11.34
CA SER A 94 8.31 -11.43 10.45
C SER A 94 9.48 -10.77 11.19
N PHE A 95 9.34 -10.49 12.49
CA PHE A 95 10.36 -9.86 13.33
C PHE A 95 11.38 -10.84 13.93
N GLU A 96 11.11 -12.16 13.90
CA GLU A 96 11.96 -13.17 14.55
C GLU A 96 13.39 -13.17 14.00
N SER A 97 13.52 -13.12 12.67
CA SER A 97 14.81 -13.11 11.98
C SER A 97 15.67 -11.90 12.36
N ALA A 98 15.04 -10.76 12.68
CA ALA A 98 15.71 -9.52 13.00
C ALA A 98 16.11 -9.40 14.49
N LYS A 99 15.65 -10.33 15.35
CA LYS A 99 15.93 -10.38 16.80
C LYS A 99 15.80 -9.02 17.48
N ILE A 100 14.82 -8.22 17.08
CA ILE A 100 14.72 -6.82 17.50
C ILE A 100 14.55 -6.71 19.02
N ASP A 101 13.81 -7.63 19.65
CA ASP A 101 13.56 -7.61 21.10
C ASP A 101 14.82 -7.89 21.94
N GLN A 102 15.91 -8.37 21.33
CA GLN A 102 17.19 -8.57 22.02
C GLN A 102 17.96 -7.25 22.18
N LYS A 103 17.56 -6.19 21.47
CA LYS A 103 18.19 -4.87 21.52
C LYS A 103 17.56 -4.05 22.64
N LYS A 104 18.29 -3.93 23.77
CA LYS A 104 17.85 -3.23 24.99
C LYS A 104 17.47 -1.74 24.83
N VAL A 105 17.73 -1.14 23.67
CA VAL A 105 17.58 0.31 23.41
C VAL A 105 16.29 0.63 22.64
N LEU A 106 15.55 -0.38 22.17
CA LEU A 106 14.35 -0.14 21.36
C LEU A 106 13.16 0.27 22.22
N LYS A 107 12.45 1.30 21.77
CA LYS A 107 11.23 1.82 22.40
C LYS A 107 9.99 0.97 22.07
N ALA A 108 9.91 0.46 20.85
CA ALA A 108 8.86 -0.44 20.39
C ALA A 108 9.32 -1.90 20.38
N THR A 109 8.46 -2.82 20.83
CA THR A 109 8.70 -4.27 20.79
C THR A 109 8.05 -4.89 19.55
N SER A 110 8.52 -6.08 19.13
CA SER A 110 7.93 -6.81 18.00
C SER A 110 6.42 -7.03 18.16
N LYS A 111 5.98 -7.41 19.37
CA LYS A 111 4.57 -7.60 19.73
C LYS A 111 3.74 -6.34 19.54
N LYS A 112 4.27 -5.21 20.01
CA LYS A 112 3.65 -3.89 19.89
C LYS A 112 3.46 -3.45 18.43
N LEU A 113 4.51 -3.66 17.62
CA LEU A 113 4.48 -3.38 16.18
C LEU A 113 3.48 -4.28 15.46
N ALA A 114 3.51 -5.59 15.71
CA ALA A 114 2.60 -6.56 15.10
C ALA A 114 1.12 -6.31 15.49
N ALA A 115 0.86 -5.99 16.76
CA ALA A 115 -0.47 -5.65 17.25
C ALA A 115 -0.99 -4.35 16.64
N SER A 116 -0.08 -3.42 16.32
CA SER A 116 -0.42 -2.16 15.65
C SER A 116 -0.52 -2.31 14.12
N GLY A 117 -0.48 -3.54 13.59
CA GLY A 117 -0.70 -3.83 12.18
C GLY A 117 0.57 -3.85 11.32
N PHE A 118 1.77 -3.76 11.90
CA PHE A 118 3.01 -3.70 11.15
C PHE A 118 3.71 -5.06 11.03
N TYR A 119 4.39 -5.29 9.91
CA TYR A 119 5.34 -6.39 9.73
C TYR A 119 6.75 -5.84 9.44
N PHE A 120 7.78 -6.62 9.76
CA PHE A 120 9.17 -6.26 9.53
C PHE A 120 9.48 -6.21 8.04
N THR A 121 10.10 -5.12 7.58
CA THR A 121 10.55 -5.00 6.18
C THR A 121 12.05 -4.92 6.04
N SER A 122 12.73 -4.14 6.89
CA SER A 122 14.18 -4.03 6.85
C SER A 122 14.73 -3.42 8.13
N LYS A 123 16.01 -3.65 8.46
CA LYS A 123 16.80 -3.01 9.53
C LYS A 123 16.01 -2.46 10.75
N THR A 124 15.46 -1.26 10.60
CA THR A 124 14.75 -0.45 11.61
C THR A 124 13.33 -0.06 11.18
N PHE A 125 12.89 -0.57 10.02
CA PHE A 125 11.61 -0.27 9.42
C PHE A 125 10.61 -1.42 9.55
N ALA A 126 9.38 -1.03 9.87
CA ALA A 126 8.21 -1.88 9.78
C ALA A 126 7.17 -1.21 8.87
N THR A 127 6.33 -2.01 8.22
CA THR A 127 5.36 -1.53 7.24
C THR A 127 3.98 -2.13 7.52
N CYS A 128 2.93 -1.35 7.38
CA CYS A 128 1.56 -1.82 7.46
C CYS A 128 1.15 -2.43 6.10
N PRO A 129 0.64 -3.66 6.02
CA PRO A 129 0.25 -4.27 4.75
C PRO A 129 -1.06 -3.69 4.18
N PHE A 130 -1.87 -3.04 5.02
CA PHE A 130 -3.18 -2.49 4.65
C PHE A 130 -3.11 -1.07 4.05
N CYS A 131 -2.04 -0.33 4.34
CA CYS A 131 -1.88 1.06 3.90
C CYS A 131 -0.48 1.44 3.42
N LEU A 132 0.50 0.52 3.52
CA LEU A 132 1.91 0.72 3.17
C LEU A 132 2.64 1.82 3.93
N LEU A 133 2.05 2.36 5.00
CA LEU A 133 2.77 3.24 5.92
C LEU A 133 3.99 2.47 6.46
N SER A 134 5.17 3.05 6.28
CA SER A 134 6.42 2.54 6.83
C SER A 134 6.95 3.48 7.89
N ILE A 135 7.34 2.92 9.03
CA ILE A 135 7.81 3.64 10.21
C ILE A 135 9.22 3.16 10.58
N ASP A 136 10.09 4.07 11.00
CA ASP A 136 11.32 3.70 11.72
C ASP A 136 10.97 3.47 13.20
N PHE A 137 10.95 2.21 13.62
CA PHE A 137 10.52 1.84 14.96
C PHE A 137 11.57 2.15 16.06
N GLN A 138 12.73 2.71 15.71
CA GLN A 138 13.70 3.23 16.68
C GLN A 138 13.41 4.67 17.07
N GLU A 139 12.81 5.45 16.18
CA GLU A 139 12.61 6.88 16.35
C GLU A 139 11.25 7.23 16.95
N ILE A 140 10.28 6.32 16.87
CA ILE A 140 8.92 6.52 17.38
C ILE A 140 8.76 6.05 18.83
N ASP A 141 7.86 6.71 19.54
CA ASP A 141 7.48 6.34 20.92
C ASP A 141 6.24 5.43 20.98
N ASP A 142 5.28 5.64 20.08
CA ASP A 142 3.98 4.94 20.06
C ASP A 142 3.59 4.62 18.61
N GLU A 143 3.80 3.36 18.24
CA GLU A 143 3.54 2.83 16.91
C GLU A 143 2.06 2.89 16.50
N TRP A 144 1.13 2.78 17.45
CA TRP A 144 -0.31 2.85 17.16
C TRP A 144 -0.73 4.28 16.86
N LYS A 145 -0.29 5.24 17.68
CA LYS A 145 -0.57 6.66 17.43
C LYS A 145 0.00 7.13 16.10
N GLU A 146 1.20 6.65 15.73
CA GLU A 146 1.77 6.95 14.42
C GLU A 146 0.91 6.39 13.30
N HIS A 147 0.42 5.15 13.44
CA HIS A 147 -0.48 4.54 12.46
C HIS A 147 -1.81 5.30 12.34
N GLN A 148 -2.37 5.76 13.46
CA GLN A 148 -3.63 6.52 13.51
C GLN A 148 -3.57 7.86 12.76
N LYS A 149 -2.38 8.44 12.55
CA LYS A 149 -2.23 9.63 11.70
C LYS A 149 -2.61 9.36 10.24
N ASN A 150 -2.52 8.11 9.79
CA ASN A 150 -2.99 7.70 8.47
C ASN A 150 -4.45 7.25 8.53
N VAL A 151 -5.35 8.21 8.60
CA VAL A 151 -6.82 8.00 8.69
C VAL A 151 -7.42 7.22 7.52
N GLU A 152 -6.67 7.04 6.44
CA GLU A 152 -7.08 6.28 5.26
C GLU A 152 -6.88 4.77 5.39
N CYS A 153 -6.18 4.30 6.43
CA CYS A 153 -5.93 2.88 6.64
C CYS A 153 -7.18 2.15 7.14
N ASP A 154 -7.66 1.15 6.39
CA ASP A 154 -8.87 0.42 6.75
C ASP A 154 -8.71 -0.40 8.04
N PHE A 155 -7.49 -0.87 8.36
CA PHE A 155 -7.19 -1.51 9.65
C PHE A 155 -7.32 -0.54 10.83
N VAL A 156 -6.90 0.72 10.64
CA VAL A 156 -7.06 1.76 11.67
C VAL A 156 -8.53 2.13 11.83
N LYS A 157 -9.26 2.29 10.72
CA LYS A 157 -10.69 2.63 10.75
C LYS A 157 -11.55 1.55 11.39
N LEU A 158 -11.16 0.29 11.24
CA LEU A 158 -11.86 -0.82 11.87
C LEU A 158 -11.81 -0.73 13.40
N ASP A 159 -10.71 -0.18 13.94
CA ASP A 159 -10.47 0.04 15.38
C ASP A 159 -10.68 -1.21 16.27
N LYS A 160 -10.57 -2.39 15.67
CA LYS A 160 -10.60 -3.71 16.34
C LYS A 160 -9.23 -4.36 16.19
N LYS A 161 -8.39 -4.27 17.22
CA LYS A 161 -7.02 -4.82 17.18
C LYS A 161 -6.99 -6.33 17.30
N GLU A 162 -7.95 -6.89 18.04
CA GLU A 162 -8.04 -8.32 18.28
C GLU A 162 -8.81 -9.00 17.15
N GLU A 163 -8.15 -9.93 16.47
CA GLU A 163 -8.68 -10.57 15.27
C GLU A 163 -9.92 -11.43 15.57
N SER A 164 -10.09 -11.84 16.83
CA SER A 164 -11.29 -12.52 17.33
C SER A 164 -12.55 -11.65 17.32
N GLU A 165 -12.41 -10.33 17.21
CA GLU A 165 -13.53 -9.38 17.17
C GLU A 165 -14.00 -9.10 15.73
N TRP A 166 -13.29 -9.62 14.73
CA TRP A 166 -13.60 -9.39 13.33
C TRP A 166 -14.74 -10.30 12.88
N THR A 167 -15.68 -9.75 12.11
CA THR A 167 -16.58 -10.59 11.32
C THR A 167 -15.84 -11.19 10.12
N PRO A 168 -16.34 -12.29 9.52
CA PRO A 168 -15.77 -12.84 8.29
C PRO A 168 -15.67 -11.80 7.16
N GLU A 169 -16.66 -10.92 7.04
CA GLU A 169 -16.70 -9.85 6.03
C GLU A 169 -15.61 -8.81 6.28
N GLU A 170 -15.42 -8.39 7.53
CA GLU A 170 -14.35 -7.45 7.92
C GLU A 170 -12.97 -8.04 7.62
N ALA A 171 -12.74 -9.31 7.99
CA ALA A 171 -11.49 -10.00 7.72
C ALA A 171 -11.22 -10.15 6.22
N MET A 172 -12.24 -10.50 5.43
CA MET A 172 -12.11 -10.65 3.99
C MET A 172 -11.90 -9.31 3.27
N MET A 173 -12.53 -8.23 3.75
CA MET A 173 -12.31 -6.88 3.24
C MET A 173 -10.87 -6.41 3.51
N LEU A 174 -10.35 -6.63 4.73
CA LEU A 174 -8.96 -6.36 5.06
C LEU A 174 -7.98 -7.19 4.22
N ALA A 175 -8.27 -8.47 4.00
CA ALA A 175 -7.48 -9.33 3.12
C ALA A 175 -7.49 -8.80 1.67
N SER A 176 -8.65 -8.40 1.18
CA SER A 176 -8.81 -7.81 -0.16
C SER A 176 -8.02 -6.52 -0.29
N ARG A 177 -8.05 -5.67 0.75
CA ARG A 177 -7.26 -4.45 0.82
C ARG A 177 -5.77 -4.74 0.75
N MET A 178 -5.28 -5.70 1.53
CA MET A 178 -3.87 -6.11 1.50
C MET A 178 -3.43 -6.59 0.11
N TRP A 179 -4.27 -7.38 -0.57
CA TRP A 179 -3.95 -7.87 -1.91
C TRP A 179 -3.76 -6.70 -2.89
N VAL A 180 -4.66 -5.72 -2.86
CA VAL A 180 -4.58 -4.51 -3.69
C VAL A 180 -3.33 -3.71 -3.34
N MET A 181 -3.05 -3.51 -2.05
CA MET A 181 -1.85 -2.79 -1.61
C MET A 181 -0.56 -3.53 -1.99
N HIS A 182 -0.53 -4.86 -1.98
CA HIS A 182 0.61 -5.66 -2.44
C HIS A 182 0.88 -5.44 -3.94
N LYS A 183 -0.18 -5.41 -4.77
CA LYS A 183 -0.05 -5.09 -6.20
C LYS A 183 0.39 -3.64 -6.41
N TYR A 184 -0.18 -2.71 -5.66
CA TYR A 184 0.20 -1.30 -5.70
C TYR A 184 1.68 -1.10 -5.33
N ALA A 185 2.15 -1.71 -4.25
CA ALA A 185 3.55 -1.69 -3.84
C ALA A 185 4.48 -2.25 -4.92
N SER A 186 4.07 -3.32 -5.60
CA SER A 186 4.82 -3.89 -6.73
C SER A 186 4.90 -2.91 -7.91
N GLY A 187 3.80 -2.23 -8.21
CA GLY A 187 3.75 -1.17 -9.23
C GLY A 187 4.69 0.00 -8.90
N LEU A 188 4.70 0.46 -7.64
CA LEU A 188 5.60 1.52 -7.19
C LEU A 188 7.08 1.16 -7.39
N LYS A 189 7.46 -0.11 -7.14
CA LYS A 189 8.83 -0.58 -7.41
C LYS A 189 9.18 -0.52 -8.89
N LEU A 190 8.27 -0.96 -9.76
CA LEU A 190 8.47 -0.89 -11.21
C LEU A 190 8.63 0.56 -11.69
N VAL A 191 7.82 1.49 -11.19
CA VAL A 191 7.94 2.92 -11.50
C VAL A 191 9.31 3.44 -11.09
N ALA A 192 9.75 3.17 -9.86
CA ALA A 192 11.07 3.58 -9.37
C ALA A 192 12.23 2.99 -10.20
N GLU A 193 12.10 1.75 -10.68
CA GLU A 193 13.07 1.14 -11.59
C GLU A 193 13.12 1.84 -12.95
N PHE A 194 11.97 2.23 -13.49
CA PHE A 194 11.91 2.98 -14.75
C PHE A 194 12.50 4.38 -14.61
N GLU A 195 12.17 5.11 -13.54
CA GLU A 195 12.75 6.44 -13.25
C GLU A 195 14.28 6.36 -13.12
N LYS A 196 14.79 5.30 -12.48
CA LYS A 196 16.24 5.07 -12.37
C LYS A 196 16.88 4.86 -13.76
N LYS A 197 16.28 4.00 -14.59
CA LYS A 197 16.79 3.74 -15.94
C LYS A 197 16.73 4.99 -16.81
N GLU A 198 15.66 5.77 -16.74
CA GLU A 198 15.52 7.04 -17.45
C GLU A 198 16.67 7.99 -17.10
N LYS A 199 17.00 8.11 -15.80
CA LYS A 199 18.14 8.89 -15.34
C LYS A 199 19.47 8.39 -15.91
N GLU A 200 19.69 7.07 -15.91
CA GLU A 200 20.90 6.47 -16.50
C GLU A 200 21.02 6.76 -18.01
N TYR A 201 19.92 6.69 -18.76
CA TYR A 201 19.89 7.05 -20.17
C TYR A 201 20.20 8.53 -20.40
N TYR A 202 19.65 9.42 -19.57
CA TYR A 202 19.93 10.85 -19.65
C TYR A 202 21.42 11.16 -19.38
N GLU A 203 21.98 10.58 -18.31
CA GLU A 203 23.41 10.73 -17.98
C GLU A 203 24.33 10.15 -19.07
N PHE A 204 23.92 9.06 -19.70
CA PHE A 204 24.63 8.49 -20.86
C PHE A 204 24.58 9.43 -22.06
N GLY A 205 23.41 9.98 -22.40
CA GLY A 205 23.26 10.97 -23.47
C GLY A 205 24.14 12.20 -23.25
N GLU A 206 24.16 12.74 -22.04
CA GLU A 206 25.05 13.85 -21.64
C GLU A 206 26.53 13.50 -21.82
N ARG A 207 26.92 12.27 -21.51
CA ARG A 207 28.30 11.80 -21.71
C ARG A 207 28.67 11.73 -23.19
N VAL A 208 27.78 11.18 -24.02
CA VAL A 208 27.97 11.12 -25.48
C VAL A 208 28.06 12.52 -26.07
N ASN A 209 27.17 13.43 -25.67
CA ASN A 209 27.19 14.83 -26.12
C ASN A 209 28.53 15.52 -25.81
N ARG A 210 29.09 15.31 -24.61
CA ARG A 210 30.42 15.83 -24.25
C ARG A 210 31.54 15.25 -25.10
N MET A 211 31.49 13.96 -25.44
CA MET A 211 32.50 13.32 -26.31
C MET A 211 32.42 13.84 -27.75
N MET A 212 31.21 14.16 -28.22
CA MET A 212 30.96 14.67 -29.57
C MET A 212 31.15 16.19 -29.70
N ALA A 213 31.33 16.89 -28.58
CA ALA A 213 31.58 18.33 -28.58
C ALA A 213 32.92 18.63 -29.27
N LYS A 214 32.88 19.31 -30.41
CA LYS A 214 34.10 19.68 -31.15
C LYS A 214 35.02 20.51 -30.25
N PRO A 215 36.34 20.23 -30.21
CA PRO A 215 37.27 21.06 -29.46
C PRO A 215 37.21 22.49 -30.01
N LYS A 216 37.12 23.48 -29.10
CA LYS A 216 37.20 24.89 -29.46
C LYS A 216 38.56 25.12 -30.12
N CYS A 217 38.57 25.26 -31.45
CA CYS A 217 39.76 25.61 -32.19
C CYS A 217 40.20 27.01 -31.71
N SER A 218 41.25 27.08 -30.90
CA SER A 218 41.84 28.36 -30.55
C SER A 218 42.45 28.92 -31.83
N THR A 219 41.80 29.89 -32.45
CA THR A 219 42.40 30.71 -33.49
C THR A 219 43.59 31.43 -32.88
N ARG A 220 44.77 30.80 -32.93
CA ARG A 220 46.02 31.52 -32.73
C ARG A 220 46.12 32.49 -33.89
N ARG A 221 45.81 33.75 -33.61
CA ARG A 221 46.02 34.86 -34.51
C ARG A 221 47.55 34.97 -34.66
N CYS A 222 48.10 34.39 -35.74
CA CYS A 222 49.49 34.64 -36.09
C CYS A 222 49.59 36.12 -36.47
N SER A 223 50.21 36.91 -35.60
CA SER A 223 50.61 38.27 -35.90
C SER A 223 51.74 38.23 -36.91
N ILE A 224 51.54 38.90 -38.05
CA ILE A 224 52.51 39.12 -39.13
C ILE A 224 53.57 40.12 -38.65
#